data_AF-A0A6C0P3M0-F1
#
_entry.id   AF-A0A6C0P3M0-F1
#
_cell.length_a   1.000
_cell.length_b   1.000
_cell.length_c   1.000
_cell.angle_alpha   90.00
_cell.angle_beta   90.00
_cell.angle_gamma   90.00
#
_symmetry.space_group_name_H-M   'P 1'
#
loop_
_entity.id
_entity.type
_entity.pdbx_description
1 polymer ?
#
loop_
_entity_poly.entity_id
_entity_poly.type
_entity_poly.pdbx_seq_one_letter_code
_entity_poly.pdbx_strand_id
1 'polypeptide(L)'
;MNIQRLYALGLSILLAAGVLGGTTAAAQAAELPAAAASSTAQAPAAADDGSAAAVPAPAKWPETIQAAVIARVQMQHADMIYVPLFGSREADKAALAKTAIIVNRLIGKLKPSKEQLVGEDSFFSTNLDVMLTDGTEIYLRFKDSKNVLVYIGEDEYSTVDDLALSELYKLQQSPQSDVSTRSPAIGQTVRMTGSDAPLQHGMVRVFVETPGSSGGYQAPKGIYYPSKRALLVYSAPYSEARYDFQFTMPAYGEAIDGSFKPITPGKYELDVDTGASMTMRSVTIAPPAAAQFVINGVVVSDPALAPVVKNGVMLLPMRALAEAFGWDVKWDAAHKAAFVSSLSEVPAASLGSSTALSLWVNGEQLAGANAKPVVVKGSIYLPLRATAEAFGFHIEWTQSVRGAFLTFMPQLLKESLYAGDARKLAAVKLMNGYVNALNGRDVSALGKLFVKNAAPATVIETIGQRLITGIRSVTFEDRPGGTLLANATFTYLFDPNGNKSGTPGIVFALEDGVWKIADVD
;
A
#
# COMPACT_ATOMS: atom_id res chain seq x y z
N MET A 1 36.73 48.65 1.76
CA MET A 1 37.04 47.23 1.49
C MET A 1 36.26 46.40 2.51
N ASN A 2 35.50 45.44 1.99
CA ASN A 2 34.71 44.38 2.66
C ASN A 2 33.42 44.73 3.42
N ILE A 3 32.35 44.20 2.83
CA ILE A 3 30.94 44.13 3.23
C ILE A 3 30.74 42.76 3.88
N GLN A 4 30.09 42.69 5.04
CA GLN A 4 29.27 41.54 5.41
C GLN A 4 28.01 41.98 6.15
N ARG A 5 26.89 41.42 5.65
CA ARG A 5 25.52 41.53 6.14
C ARG A 5 25.30 40.60 7.32
N LEU A 6 24.35 40.94 8.19
CA LEU A 6 23.36 39.97 8.67
C LEU A 6 22.08 40.72 9.06
N TYR A 7 20.99 40.33 8.42
CA TYR A 7 19.63 40.80 8.66
C TYR A 7 19.07 40.08 9.88
N ALA A 8 18.51 40.86 10.80
CA ALA A 8 17.62 40.41 11.87
C ALA A 8 16.18 40.81 11.51
N LEU A 9 15.21 39.94 11.82
CA LEU A 9 13.77 40.20 12.09
C LEU A 9 13.03 38.85 11.98
N GLY A 10 12.14 38.44 12.88
CA GLY A 10 11.64 39.07 14.09
C GLY A 10 10.64 38.12 14.77
N LEU A 11 10.77 37.98 16.09
CA LEU A 11 9.77 37.38 16.97
C LEU A 11 8.90 38.54 17.49
N SER A 12 7.59 38.50 17.27
CA SER A 12 6.67 39.50 17.82
C SER A 12 5.74 38.86 18.85
N ILE A 13 5.86 39.35 20.08
CA ILE A 13 5.02 39.08 21.25
C ILE A 13 3.72 39.90 21.13
N LEU A 14 2.61 39.37 21.65
CA LEU A 14 1.51 40.18 22.15
C LEU A 14 0.89 39.54 23.39
N LEU A 15 0.99 40.25 24.51
CA LEU A 15 0.36 39.97 25.80
C LEU A 15 -0.17 41.30 26.36
N ALA A 16 -1.45 41.30 26.73
CA ALA A 16 -2.19 42.17 27.69
C ALA A 16 -3.54 42.62 27.10
N ALA A 17 -4.68 42.71 27.81
CA ALA A 17 -5.24 42.12 29.03
C ALA A 17 -6.72 42.59 29.05
N GLY A 18 -7.66 41.77 29.52
CA GLY A 18 -9.06 42.19 29.67
C GLY A 18 -9.97 41.07 30.20
N VAL A 19 -10.22 41.09 31.50
CA VAL A 19 -11.10 40.19 32.27
C VAL A 19 -12.57 40.45 31.93
N LEU A 20 -13.38 39.39 31.77
CA LEU A 20 -14.68 39.18 32.46
C LEU A 20 -15.38 37.89 31.99
N GLY A 21 -15.50 36.93 32.93
CA GLY A 21 -16.64 36.03 33.17
C GLY A 21 -17.18 35.11 32.06
N GLY A 22 -17.15 33.79 32.30
CA GLY A 22 -18.15 32.89 31.71
C GLY A 22 -17.70 31.47 31.41
N THR A 23 -17.93 30.58 32.39
CA THR A 23 -18.26 29.15 32.25
C THR A 23 -17.32 28.21 31.49
N THR A 24 -16.81 27.24 32.25
CA THR A 24 -16.08 26.03 31.88
C THR A 24 -16.81 25.14 30.87
N ALA A 25 -16.14 24.79 29.78
CA ALA A 25 -16.36 23.54 29.05
C ALA A 25 -15.00 23.03 28.56
N ALA A 26 -14.54 21.93 29.15
CA ALA A 26 -13.27 21.30 28.84
C ALA A 26 -13.32 20.66 27.44
N ALA A 27 -12.46 21.10 26.53
CA ALA A 27 -12.18 20.41 25.29
C ALA A 27 -10.96 19.50 25.51
N GLN A 28 -11.18 18.19 25.59
CA GLN A 28 -10.13 17.19 25.54
C GLN A 28 -9.43 17.26 24.18
N ALA A 29 -8.13 17.59 24.18
CA ALA A 29 -7.26 17.40 23.03
C ALA A 29 -7.10 15.89 22.81
N ALA A 30 -7.53 15.41 21.64
CA ALA A 30 -7.29 14.04 21.21
C ALA A 30 -5.82 13.91 20.80
N GLU A 31 -5.07 13.10 21.54
CA GLU A 31 -3.70 12.69 21.19
C GLU A 31 -3.73 11.82 19.93
N LEU A 32 -2.87 12.16 18.96
CA LEU A 32 -2.52 11.30 17.83
C LEU A 32 -1.83 10.02 18.36
N PRO A 33 -2.15 8.82 17.84
CA PRO A 33 -1.48 7.61 18.29
C PRO A 33 -0.03 7.61 17.82
N ALA A 34 0.89 7.46 18.77
CA ALA A 34 2.30 7.22 18.53
C ALA A 34 2.47 6.00 17.62
N ALA A 35 3.18 6.18 16.51
CA ALA A 35 3.67 5.08 15.69
C ALA A 35 4.47 4.13 16.59
N ALA A 36 4.18 2.84 16.48
CA ALA A 36 4.76 1.79 17.29
C ALA A 36 6.29 1.74 17.11
N ALA A 37 7.01 2.35 18.03
CA ALA A 37 8.38 1.96 18.36
C ALA A 37 8.28 0.73 19.30
N SER A 38 8.58 -0.44 18.76
CA SER A 38 8.68 -1.67 19.52
C SER A 38 9.95 -1.67 20.38
N SER A 39 9.79 -1.44 21.68
CA SER A 39 10.35 -2.26 22.77
C SER A 39 10.17 -1.54 24.13
N THR A 40 9.05 -1.79 24.79
CA THR A 40 8.92 -1.48 26.22
C THR A 40 9.58 -2.60 27.03
N ALA A 41 10.86 -2.44 27.38
CA ALA A 41 11.45 -3.19 28.47
C ALA A 41 10.96 -2.56 29.79
N GLN A 42 10.00 -3.21 30.43
CA GLN A 42 9.48 -2.83 31.74
C GLN A 42 10.52 -3.21 32.81
N ALA A 43 11.03 -2.22 33.54
CA ALA A 43 12.03 -2.44 34.59
C ALA A 43 11.49 -3.36 35.71
N PRO A 44 12.24 -4.39 36.17
CA PRO A 44 11.85 -5.14 37.35
C PRO A 44 12.21 -4.35 38.62
N ALA A 45 11.35 -4.49 39.63
CA ALA A 45 11.53 -3.90 40.95
C ALA A 45 12.77 -4.48 41.66
N ALA A 46 13.48 -3.60 42.38
CA ALA A 46 14.69 -3.92 43.12
C ALA A 46 14.46 -4.99 44.20
N ALA A 47 15.28 -6.04 44.16
CA ALA A 47 15.61 -6.86 45.32
C ALA A 47 17.12 -6.75 45.53
N ASP A 48 17.48 -6.39 46.76
CA ASP A 48 18.84 -6.20 47.26
C ASP A 48 19.37 -7.54 47.75
N ASP A 49 20.32 -8.15 47.04
CA ASP A 49 21.16 -9.22 47.58
C ASP A 49 22.64 -9.02 47.19
N GLY A 50 23.43 -8.67 48.22
CA GLY A 50 24.87 -8.53 48.12
C GLY A 50 25.56 -9.83 47.72
N SER A 51 25.92 -9.93 46.45
CA SER A 51 26.90 -10.88 45.93
C SER A 51 27.59 -10.23 44.74
N ALA A 52 28.88 -9.89 44.88
CA ALA A 52 29.70 -9.40 43.78
C ALA A 52 29.95 -10.57 42.80
N ALA A 53 28.96 -10.85 41.97
CA ALA A 53 29.10 -11.71 40.80
C ALA A 53 29.96 -10.98 39.77
N ALA A 54 31.00 -11.65 39.28
CA ALA A 54 31.84 -11.14 38.22
C ALA A 54 30.97 -10.77 37.00
N VAL A 55 31.13 -9.53 36.53
CA VAL A 55 30.46 -9.03 35.31
C VAL A 55 30.80 -9.98 34.17
N PRO A 56 29.82 -10.53 33.44
CA PRO A 56 30.09 -11.38 32.29
C PRO A 56 30.89 -10.59 31.25
N ALA A 57 31.86 -11.25 30.60
CA ALA A 57 32.63 -10.62 29.54
C ALA A 57 31.70 -10.17 28.40
N PRO A 58 31.90 -8.97 27.82
CA PRO A 58 31.01 -8.44 26.79
C PRO A 58 30.97 -9.37 25.58
N ALA A 59 29.84 -9.36 24.87
CA ALA A 59 29.72 -10.05 23.60
C ALA A 59 30.86 -9.59 22.68
N LYS A 60 31.63 -10.53 22.11
CA LYS A 60 32.71 -10.21 21.17
C LYS A 60 32.12 -9.65 19.89
N TRP A 61 31.95 -8.33 19.85
CA TRP A 61 31.75 -7.56 18.64
C TRP A 61 32.96 -7.70 17.71
N PRO A 62 32.81 -7.52 16.39
CA PRO A 62 33.95 -7.49 15.48
C PRO A 62 34.87 -6.31 15.86
N GLU A 63 36.18 -6.57 16.03
CA GLU A 63 37.18 -5.53 16.36
C GLU A 63 37.22 -4.38 15.33
N THR A 64 36.69 -4.61 14.12
CA THR A 64 36.53 -3.59 13.09
C THR A 64 35.29 -3.89 12.25
N ILE A 65 34.39 -2.91 12.15
CA ILE A 65 33.19 -2.98 11.32
C ILE A 65 33.57 -2.61 9.89
N GLN A 66 33.38 -3.56 8.97
CA GLN A 66 33.54 -3.29 7.54
C GLN A 66 32.26 -2.69 6.96
N ALA A 67 32.38 -1.79 5.99
CA ALA A 67 31.22 -1.21 5.32
C ALA A 67 30.28 -2.26 4.70
N ALA A 68 30.84 -3.39 4.25
CA ALA A 68 30.10 -4.48 3.62
C ALA A 68 29.14 -5.21 4.57
N VAL A 69 29.37 -5.15 5.89
CA VAL A 69 28.51 -5.79 6.90
C VAL A 69 27.48 -4.82 7.50
N ILE A 70 27.46 -3.56 7.06
CA ILE A 70 26.44 -2.59 7.49
C ILE A 70 25.19 -2.79 6.62
N ALA A 71 24.10 -3.22 7.24
CA ALA A 71 22.81 -3.42 6.58
C ALA A 71 22.01 -2.11 6.49
N ARG A 72 21.99 -1.29 7.55
CA ARG A 72 21.27 -0.01 7.60
C ARG A 72 22.03 1.00 8.45
N VAL A 73 21.94 2.28 8.06
CA VAL A 73 22.26 3.41 8.93
C VAL A 73 21.08 4.37 8.96
N GLN A 74 20.54 4.66 10.13
CA GLN A 74 19.44 5.60 10.34
C GLN A 74 19.87 6.70 11.31
N MET A 75 19.78 7.96 10.87
CA MET A 75 20.07 9.11 11.73
C MET A 75 18.79 9.88 12.04
N GLN A 76 18.71 10.42 13.25
CA GLN A 76 17.61 11.23 13.72
C GLN A 76 18.13 12.39 14.58
N HIS A 77 17.46 13.53 14.52
CA HIS A 77 17.68 14.64 15.43
C HIS A 77 16.31 15.20 15.83
N ALA A 78 15.94 15.09 17.11
CA ALA A 78 14.58 15.39 17.58
C ALA A 78 13.51 14.68 16.72
N ASP A 79 12.57 15.42 16.15
CA ASP A 79 11.49 14.94 15.29
C ASP A 79 11.94 14.69 13.84
N MET A 80 13.12 15.15 13.44
CA MET A 80 13.65 14.98 12.10
C MET A 80 14.35 13.63 11.93
N ILE A 81 13.76 12.77 11.11
CA ILE A 81 14.33 11.50 10.67
C ILE A 81 14.97 11.72 9.29
N TYR A 82 16.28 11.49 9.18
CA TYR A 82 16.99 11.61 7.90
C TYR A 82 16.76 10.40 7.01
N VAL A 83 17.01 10.53 5.71
CA VAL A 83 16.88 9.41 4.77
C VAL A 83 17.87 8.30 5.14
N PRO A 84 17.42 7.05 5.39
CA PRO A 84 18.32 5.96 5.73
C PRO A 84 19.22 5.56 4.57
N LEU A 85 20.40 5.06 4.96
CA LEU A 85 21.35 4.40 4.07
C LEU A 85 21.17 2.90 4.18
N PHE A 86 21.20 2.18 3.05
CA PHE A 86 21.07 0.72 3.02
C PHE A 86 22.26 0.03 2.39
N GLY A 87 22.70 -1.06 3.01
CA GLY A 87 23.76 -1.93 2.49
C GLY A 87 23.40 -2.55 1.14
N SER A 88 22.11 -2.73 0.84
CA SER A 88 21.62 -3.20 -0.47
C SER A 88 21.78 -2.17 -1.59
N ARG A 89 21.94 -0.88 -1.25
CA ARG A 89 21.86 0.23 -2.18
C ARG A 89 23.23 0.68 -2.66
N GLU A 90 23.48 0.58 -3.97
CA GLU A 90 24.77 0.94 -4.55
C GLU A 90 25.12 2.43 -4.35
N ALA A 91 24.13 3.32 -4.45
CA ALA A 91 24.32 4.76 -4.25
C ALA A 91 24.78 5.12 -2.82
N ASP A 92 24.56 4.23 -1.83
CA ASP A 92 24.84 4.51 -0.43
C ASP A 92 26.22 3.97 0.02
N LYS A 93 26.87 3.13 -0.79
CA LYS A 93 28.13 2.44 -0.44
C LYS A 93 29.23 3.39 0.03
N ALA A 94 29.38 4.53 -0.63
CA ALA A 94 30.38 5.54 -0.26
C ALA A 94 30.10 6.19 1.09
N ALA A 95 28.82 6.42 1.42
CA ALA A 95 28.42 6.97 2.72
C ALA A 95 28.58 5.92 3.82
N LEU A 96 28.19 4.67 3.57
CA LEU A 96 28.39 3.55 4.50
C LEU A 96 29.87 3.32 4.82
N ALA A 97 30.76 3.44 3.83
CA ALA A 97 32.20 3.36 4.06
C ALA A 97 32.71 4.45 5.02
N LYS A 98 32.21 5.68 4.88
CA LYS A 98 32.53 6.77 5.80
C LYS A 98 31.93 6.53 7.19
N THR A 99 30.70 6.05 7.28
CA THR A 99 30.09 5.67 8.56
C THR A 99 30.92 4.61 9.26
N ALA A 100 31.35 3.55 8.57
CA ALA A 100 32.21 2.52 9.14
C ALA A 100 33.50 3.09 9.74
N ILE A 101 34.16 4.03 9.04
CA ILE A 101 35.37 4.72 9.53
C ILE A 101 35.05 5.49 10.83
N ILE A 102 33.96 6.25 10.86
CA ILE A 102 33.55 7.05 12.02
C ILE A 102 33.23 6.14 13.21
N VAL A 103 32.43 5.09 13.00
CA VAL A 103 32.02 4.15 14.04
C VAL A 103 33.23 3.40 14.60
N ASN A 104 34.14 2.89 13.76
CA ASN A 104 35.37 2.24 14.24
C ASN A 104 36.26 3.19 15.06
N ARG A 105 36.33 4.47 14.68
CA ARG A 105 37.06 5.49 15.43
C ARG A 105 36.47 5.74 16.83
N LEU A 106 35.14 5.67 16.95
CA LEU A 106 34.43 5.80 18.24
C LEU A 106 34.61 4.54 19.09
N ILE A 107 34.47 3.36 18.50
CA ILE A 107 34.63 2.05 19.17
C ILE A 107 36.03 1.89 19.75
N GLY A 108 37.07 2.34 19.02
CA GLY A 108 38.46 2.29 19.51
C GLY A 108 38.75 3.14 20.76
N LYS A 109 37.79 3.93 21.24
CA LYS A 109 37.94 4.86 22.37
C LYS A 109 36.90 4.64 23.50
N LEU A 110 36.11 3.56 23.44
CA LEU A 110 35.02 3.33 24.39
C LEU A 110 35.52 3.21 25.83
N LYS A 111 34.72 3.75 26.75
CA LYS A 111 34.84 3.55 28.19
C LYS A 111 33.49 3.09 28.72
N PRO A 112 33.42 2.06 29.59
CA PRO A 112 32.17 1.64 30.21
C PRO A 112 31.47 2.84 30.86
N SER A 113 30.15 2.94 30.66
CA SER A 113 29.34 4.03 31.23
C SER A 113 27.96 3.51 31.59
N LYS A 114 27.33 4.17 32.57
CA LYS A 114 25.91 4.02 32.91
C LYS A 114 25.16 5.34 32.79
N GLU A 115 25.78 6.33 32.14
CA GLU A 115 25.16 7.63 31.88
C GLU A 115 24.00 7.46 30.90
N GLN A 116 22.90 8.19 31.15
CA GLN A 116 21.73 8.20 30.29
C GLN A 116 21.27 9.64 30.05
N LEU A 117 20.77 9.89 28.84
CA LEU A 117 20.07 11.15 28.53
C LEU A 117 18.61 11.04 28.96
N VAL A 118 18.11 12.07 29.65
CA VAL A 118 16.74 12.15 30.16
C VAL A 118 16.08 13.46 29.73
N GLY A 119 14.75 13.49 29.72
CA GLY A 119 13.99 14.71 29.42
C GLY A 119 14.34 15.35 28.07
N GLU A 120 14.53 16.67 28.07
CA GLU A 120 14.83 17.45 26.87
C GLU A 120 16.16 17.06 26.22
N ASP A 121 17.19 16.74 27.01
CA ASP A 121 18.49 16.30 26.49
C ASP A 121 18.36 15.00 25.70
N SER A 122 17.44 14.12 26.12
CA SER A 122 17.11 12.90 25.38
C SER A 122 16.36 13.21 24.09
N PHE A 123 15.43 14.15 24.12
CA PHE A 123 14.62 14.50 22.95
C PHE A 123 15.44 15.21 21.87
N PHE A 124 16.27 16.20 22.24
CA PHE A 124 17.08 16.99 21.31
C PHE A 124 18.43 16.34 20.95
N SER A 125 18.72 15.14 21.43
CA SER A 125 19.94 14.42 21.06
C SER A 125 19.91 14.03 19.59
N THR A 126 21.10 14.00 18.99
CA THR A 126 21.27 13.37 17.68
C THR A 126 21.56 11.90 17.89
N ASN A 127 20.79 11.04 17.24
CA ASN A 127 20.90 9.60 17.36
C ASN A 127 21.33 8.99 16.02
N LEU A 128 22.22 8.00 16.06
CA LEU A 128 22.59 7.19 14.91
C LEU A 128 22.40 5.73 15.28
N ASP A 129 21.55 5.06 14.52
CA ASP A 129 21.38 3.63 14.54
C ASP A 129 22.16 2.98 13.39
N VAL A 130 22.97 1.97 13.70
CA VAL A 130 23.73 1.18 12.72
C VAL A 130 23.40 -0.30 12.92
N MET A 131 22.64 -0.85 11.98
CA MET A 131 22.28 -2.27 11.98
C MET A 131 23.23 -3.05 11.07
N LEU A 132 23.83 -4.10 11.60
CA LEU A 132 24.70 -5.01 10.87
C LEU A 132 23.92 -6.16 10.24
N THR A 133 24.53 -6.84 9.26
CA THR A 133 23.90 -7.96 8.54
C THR A 133 23.63 -9.20 9.40
N ASP A 134 24.29 -9.32 10.56
CA ASP A 134 24.06 -10.40 11.53
C ASP A 134 22.96 -10.06 12.56
N GLY A 135 22.34 -8.89 12.45
CA GLY A 135 21.31 -8.40 13.37
C GLY A 135 21.85 -7.60 14.55
N THR A 136 23.17 -7.43 14.68
CA THR A 136 23.75 -6.56 15.72
C THR A 136 23.36 -5.10 15.48
N GLU A 137 22.84 -4.44 16.50
CA GLU A 137 22.50 -3.01 16.48
C GLU A 137 23.52 -2.22 17.32
N ILE A 138 24.07 -1.16 16.72
CA ILE A 138 24.97 -0.21 17.37
C ILE A 138 24.28 1.13 17.39
N TYR A 139 23.89 1.56 18.58
CA TYR A 139 23.14 2.79 18.77
C TYR A 139 24.02 3.86 19.43
N LEU A 140 24.06 5.03 18.81
CA LEU A 140 24.89 6.16 19.22
C LEU A 140 24.00 7.34 19.57
N ARG A 141 24.18 7.93 20.75
CA ARG A 141 23.50 9.15 21.17
C ARG A 141 24.51 10.25 21.43
N PHE A 142 24.45 11.31 20.64
CA PHE A 142 25.29 12.49 20.79
C PHE A 142 24.63 13.43 21.80
N LYS A 143 25.24 13.57 22.98
CA LYS A 143 24.82 14.54 24.00
C LYS A 143 25.10 15.98 23.54
N ASP A 144 26.23 16.14 22.88
CA ASP A 144 26.68 17.40 22.29
C ASP A 144 27.58 17.10 21.08
N SER A 145 28.31 18.10 20.59
CA SER A 145 29.20 17.95 19.43
C SER A 145 30.35 16.96 19.60
N LYS A 146 30.64 16.49 20.82
CA LYS A 146 31.83 15.71 21.17
C LYS A 146 31.51 14.47 21.98
N ASN A 147 30.61 14.57 22.96
CA ASN A 147 30.33 13.49 23.91
C ASN A 147 29.24 12.56 23.36
N VAL A 148 29.55 11.26 23.31
CA VAL A 148 28.70 10.23 22.69
C VAL A 148 28.48 9.08 23.67
N LEU A 149 27.23 8.68 23.86
CA LEU A 149 26.85 7.42 24.48
C LEU A 149 26.71 6.36 23.39
N VAL A 150 27.24 5.16 23.64
CA VAL A 150 27.25 4.06 22.68
C VAL A 150 26.65 2.83 23.34
N TYR A 151 25.66 2.23 22.68
CA TYR A 151 24.95 1.04 23.11
C TYR A 151 25.18 -0.04 22.06
N ILE A 152 25.63 -1.22 22.49
CA ILE A 152 25.83 -2.37 21.60
C ILE A 152 25.28 -3.60 22.32
N GLY A 153 24.13 -4.11 21.86
CA GLY A 153 23.37 -5.07 22.63
C GLY A 153 22.94 -4.49 23.98
N GLU A 154 23.23 -5.21 25.08
CA GLU A 154 22.92 -4.76 26.44
C GLU A 154 24.05 -3.92 27.08
N ASP A 155 25.19 -3.80 26.40
CA ASP A 155 26.37 -3.14 26.94
C ASP A 155 26.36 -1.62 26.64
N GLU A 156 26.75 -0.82 27.64
CA GLU A 156 26.68 0.65 27.62
C GLU A 156 28.07 1.30 27.80
N TYR A 157 28.36 2.28 26.95
CA TYR A 157 29.65 2.96 26.89
C TYR A 157 29.51 4.46 26.67
N SER A 158 30.61 5.18 26.91
CA SER A 158 30.79 6.58 26.53
C SER A 158 32.10 6.76 25.77
N THR A 159 32.15 7.75 24.89
CA THR A 159 33.34 8.15 24.16
C THR A 159 33.30 9.63 23.80
N VAL A 160 34.43 10.17 23.34
CA VAL A 160 34.58 11.57 22.94
C VAL A 160 35.22 11.64 21.55
N ASP A 161 34.58 12.35 20.63
CA ASP A 161 35.09 12.61 19.29
C ASP A 161 34.57 13.93 18.72
N ASP A 162 35.47 14.90 18.55
CA ASP A 162 35.13 16.26 18.12
C ASP A 162 34.71 16.37 16.65
N LEU A 163 34.84 15.29 15.86
CA LEU A 163 34.61 15.31 14.41
C LEU A 163 33.40 14.47 14.01
N ALA A 164 33.12 13.37 14.71
CA ALA A 164 32.15 12.34 14.31
C ALA A 164 30.80 12.93 13.93
N LEU A 165 30.20 13.76 14.79
CA LEU A 165 28.88 14.34 14.52
C LEU A 165 28.87 15.21 13.25
N SER A 166 29.89 16.06 13.08
CA SER A 166 30.00 16.94 11.92
C SER A 166 30.25 16.18 10.61
N GLU A 167 30.94 15.05 10.66
CA GLU A 167 31.17 14.17 9.52
C GLU A 167 29.90 13.40 9.16
N LEU A 168 29.17 12.89 10.15
CA LEU A 168 27.88 12.22 9.96
C LEU A 168 26.84 13.14 9.33
N TYR A 169 26.74 14.39 9.76
CA TYR A 169 25.82 15.36 9.15
C TYR A 169 26.08 15.59 7.66
N LYS A 170 27.33 15.47 7.19
CA LYS A 170 27.67 15.58 5.75
C LYS A 170 27.17 14.39 4.93
N LEU A 171 26.81 13.28 5.57
CA LEU A 171 26.29 12.08 4.91
C LEU A 171 24.76 12.09 4.82
N GLN A 172 24.09 12.97 5.57
CA GLN A 172 22.64 12.96 5.69
C GLN A 172 21.94 13.64 4.51
N GLN A 173 20.75 13.14 4.22
CA GLN A 173 19.80 13.74 3.30
C GLN A 173 18.49 13.97 4.04
N SER A 174 17.88 15.14 3.86
CA SER A 174 16.55 15.40 4.39
C SER A 174 15.52 14.57 3.63
N PRO A 175 14.49 14.03 4.30
CA PRO A 175 13.40 13.34 3.63
C PRO A 175 12.74 14.28 2.62
N GLN A 176 12.38 13.75 1.45
CA GLN A 176 11.72 14.50 0.38
C GLN A 176 10.52 13.70 -0.12
N SER A 177 9.48 14.43 -0.52
CA SER A 177 8.33 13.89 -1.25
C SER A 177 7.91 14.93 -2.27
N ASP A 178 7.63 14.51 -3.50
CA ASP A 178 7.24 15.38 -4.58
C ASP A 178 6.08 14.80 -5.38
N VAL A 179 5.30 15.71 -5.98
CA VAL A 179 4.16 15.40 -6.83
C VAL A 179 4.28 16.22 -8.11
N SER A 180 4.13 15.56 -9.26
CA SER A 180 4.37 16.19 -10.57
C SER A 180 3.45 17.37 -10.88
N THR A 181 2.32 17.51 -10.18
CA THR A 181 1.41 18.64 -10.30
C THR A 181 0.57 18.82 -9.03
N ARG A 182 0.30 20.08 -8.66
CA ARG A 182 -0.67 20.44 -7.59
C ARG A 182 -2.06 20.74 -8.14
N SER A 183 -2.28 20.54 -9.44
CA SER A 183 -3.59 20.72 -10.07
C SER A 183 -3.92 19.60 -11.06
N PRO A 184 -3.96 18.33 -10.62
CA PRO A 184 -4.29 17.23 -11.50
C PRO A 184 -5.76 17.30 -11.94
N ALA A 185 -6.03 17.08 -13.23
CA ALA A 185 -7.38 16.76 -13.69
C ALA A 185 -7.73 15.32 -13.37
N ILE A 186 -9.01 15.02 -13.10
CA ILE A 186 -9.48 13.64 -13.03
C ILE A 186 -9.16 12.94 -14.37
N GLY A 187 -8.54 11.76 -14.29
CA GLY A 187 -8.04 11.00 -15.45
C GLY A 187 -6.63 11.41 -15.92
N GLN A 188 -5.99 12.40 -15.30
CA GLN A 188 -4.60 12.77 -15.60
C GLN A 188 -3.63 11.86 -14.85
N THR A 189 -2.54 11.46 -15.51
CA THR A 189 -1.42 10.78 -14.86
C THR A 189 -0.65 11.74 -13.94
N VAL A 190 -0.43 11.32 -12.71
CA VAL A 190 0.34 11.99 -11.66
C VAL A 190 1.51 11.10 -11.30
N ARG A 191 2.72 11.68 -11.27
CA ARG A 191 3.92 11.00 -10.75
C ARG A 191 4.20 11.48 -9.34
N MET A 192 4.58 10.56 -8.47
CA MET A 192 5.05 10.87 -7.12
C MET A 192 6.39 10.21 -6.89
N THR A 193 7.30 10.95 -6.26
CA THR A 193 8.63 10.47 -5.89
C THR A 193 8.92 10.86 -4.45
N GLY A 194 9.61 10.01 -3.71
CA GLY A 194 10.02 10.38 -2.36
C GLY A 194 11.04 9.44 -1.75
N SER A 195 11.58 9.88 -0.62
CA SER A 195 12.59 9.20 0.19
C SER A 195 12.27 9.32 1.69
N ASP A 196 11.01 9.65 2.00
CA ASP A 196 10.49 9.92 3.34
C ASP A 196 9.73 8.71 3.92
N ALA A 197 9.97 7.51 3.37
CA ALA A 197 9.48 6.29 3.96
C ALA A 197 10.37 5.84 5.14
N PRO A 198 9.78 5.26 6.19
CA PRO A 198 10.50 4.95 7.44
C PRO A 198 11.23 3.61 7.41
N LEU A 199 10.78 2.67 6.56
CA LEU A 199 11.28 1.30 6.53
C LEU A 199 12.04 1.03 5.24
N GLN A 200 12.79 -0.08 5.23
CA GLN A 200 13.43 -0.54 4.01
C GLN A 200 12.39 -0.91 2.95
N HIS A 201 11.30 -1.57 3.32
CA HIS A 201 10.22 -1.94 2.41
C HIS A 201 8.87 -1.66 3.05
N GLY A 202 7.87 -1.41 2.23
CA GLY A 202 6.51 -1.18 2.68
C GLY A 202 5.64 -0.56 1.59
N MET A 203 4.52 0.04 2.02
CA MET A 203 3.55 0.65 1.14
C MET A 203 3.45 2.15 1.37
N VAL A 204 3.46 2.89 0.27
CA VAL A 204 2.98 4.26 0.24
C VAL A 204 1.51 4.26 -0.17
N ARG A 205 0.68 4.97 0.59
CA ARG A 205 -0.74 5.17 0.32
C ARG A 205 -1.01 6.64 0.09
N VAL A 206 -1.78 6.93 -0.94
CA VAL A 206 -2.16 8.27 -1.32
C VAL A 206 -3.64 8.44 -1.02
N PHE A 207 -3.95 9.44 -0.21
CA PHE A 207 -5.31 9.81 0.13
C PHE A 207 -5.64 11.19 -0.42
N VAL A 208 -6.90 11.37 -0.80
CA VAL A 208 -7.47 12.67 -1.10
C VAL A 208 -8.50 12.98 -0.02
N GLU A 209 -8.35 14.13 0.64
CA GLU A 209 -9.31 14.55 1.65
C GLU A 209 -9.61 16.04 1.60
N THR A 210 -10.78 16.42 2.11
CA THR A 210 -11.12 17.84 2.25
C THR A 210 -10.27 18.46 3.38
N PRO A 211 -9.82 19.72 3.29
CA PRO A 211 -9.04 20.34 4.37
C PRO A 211 -9.78 20.28 5.71
N GLY A 212 -9.08 20.00 6.81
CA GLY A 212 -9.65 19.93 8.15
C GLY A 212 -8.75 19.18 9.14
N SER A 213 -9.24 18.98 10.37
CA SER A 213 -8.48 18.24 11.39
C SER A 213 -8.40 16.76 11.01
N SER A 214 -7.18 16.24 11.02
CA SER A 214 -6.91 14.80 11.00
C SER A 214 -7.03 14.23 12.42
N GLY A 215 -7.17 12.90 12.52
CA GLY A 215 -7.33 12.23 13.80
C GLY A 215 -6.85 10.77 13.83
N GLY A 216 -6.55 10.19 12.66
CA GLY A 216 -6.07 8.81 12.55
C GLY A 216 -7.13 7.77 12.87
N TYR A 217 -7.45 6.90 11.92
CA TYR A 217 -8.48 5.90 12.11
C TYR A 217 -8.09 4.58 11.49
N GLN A 218 -8.19 3.51 12.27
CA GLN A 218 -7.96 2.15 11.79
C GLN A 218 -9.22 1.61 11.11
N ALA A 219 -9.14 1.31 9.82
CA ALA A 219 -10.22 0.65 9.08
C ALA A 219 -10.29 -0.85 9.41
N PRO A 220 -11.45 -1.50 9.28
CA PRO A 220 -11.60 -2.95 9.49
C PRO A 220 -10.63 -3.81 8.64
N LYS A 221 -10.28 -3.33 7.45
CA LYS A 221 -9.33 -3.97 6.52
C LYS A 221 -7.86 -3.91 6.96
N GLY A 222 -7.55 -3.24 8.08
CA GLY A 222 -6.19 -3.06 8.57
C GLY A 222 -5.44 -1.86 7.97
N ILE A 223 -6.15 -0.96 7.29
CA ILE A 223 -5.57 0.25 6.68
C ILE A 223 -5.79 1.43 7.62
N TYR A 224 -4.74 2.23 7.84
CA TYR A 224 -4.83 3.50 8.54
C TYR A 224 -5.34 4.60 7.59
N TYR A 225 -6.32 5.38 8.04
CA TYR A 225 -6.85 6.54 7.33
C TYR A 225 -6.53 7.81 8.13
N PRO A 226 -6.02 8.89 7.50
CA PRO A 226 -5.69 10.13 8.21
C PRO A 226 -6.92 10.80 8.83
N SER A 227 -8.08 10.66 8.19
CA SER A 227 -9.37 11.10 8.70
C SER A 227 -10.53 10.22 8.19
N LYS A 228 -11.71 10.35 8.79
CA LYS A 228 -12.94 9.69 8.28
C LYS A 228 -13.42 10.23 6.92
N ARG A 229 -12.85 11.36 6.47
CA ARG A 229 -13.19 12.02 5.19
C ARG A 229 -12.21 11.63 4.08
N ALA A 230 -11.10 11.01 4.46
CA ALA A 230 -10.07 10.60 3.53
C ALA A 230 -10.58 9.50 2.61
N LEU A 231 -10.24 9.66 1.33
CA LEU A 231 -10.49 8.68 0.30
C LEU A 231 -9.15 8.14 -0.18
N LEU A 232 -8.92 6.85 0.01
CA LEU A 232 -7.75 6.16 -0.54
C LEU A 232 -7.88 6.13 -2.06
N VAL A 233 -6.91 6.74 -2.76
CA VAL A 233 -6.92 6.85 -4.23
C VAL A 233 -5.87 5.99 -4.90
N TYR A 234 -4.78 5.69 -4.20
CA TYR A 234 -3.71 4.88 -4.75
C TYR A 234 -2.84 4.26 -3.66
N SER A 235 -2.21 3.14 -3.99
CA SER A 235 -1.22 2.48 -3.15
C SER A 235 -0.11 1.95 -4.05
N ALA A 236 1.15 2.09 -3.64
CA ALA A 236 2.32 1.53 -4.31
C ALA A 236 3.35 1.02 -3.31
N PRO A 237 4.19 0.03 -3.69
CA PRO A 237 5.31 -0.37 -2.86
C PRO A 237 6.41 0.70 -2.88
N TYR A 238 7.19 0.75 -1.80
CA TYR A 238 8.46 1.44 -1.75
C TYR A 238 9.59 0.45 -1.40
N SER A 239 10.80 0.79 -1.78
CA SER A 239 11.99 -0.01 -1.50
C SER A 239 13.15 0.90 -1.12
N GLU A 240 13.97 0.45 -0.19
CA GLU A 240 15.06 1.21 0.41
C GLU A 240 14.57 2.60 0.86
N ALA A 241 13.44 2.67 1.57
CA ALA A 241 12.80 3.92 2.00
C ALA A 241 12.44 4.91 0.88
N ARG A 242 12.40 4.48 -0.38
CA ARG A 242 12.21 5.35 -1.56
C ARG A 242 11.11 4.83 -2.46
N TYR A 243 10.36 5.74 -3.07
CA TYR A 243 9.30 5.43 -4.02
C TYR A 243 9.36 6.34 -5.25
N ASP A 244 8.94 5.78 -6.38
CA ASP A 244 8.74 6.47 -7.65
C ASP A 244 7.64 5.72 -8.41
N PHE A 245 6.45 6.30 -8.42
CA PHE A 245 5.29 5.67 -9.04
C PHE A 245 4.45 6.70 -9.80
N GLN A 246 3.63 6.17 -10.70
CA GLN A 246 2.63 6.95 -11.41
C GLN A 246 1.26 6.34 -11.19
N PHE A 247 0.27 7.20 -11.04
CA PHE A 247 -1.13 6.79 -10.99
C PHE A 247 -2.00 7.77 -11.77
N THR A 248 -3.14 7.28 -12.23
CA THR A 248 -4.15 8.14 -12.84
C THR A 248 -5.02 8.71 -11.74
N MET A 249 -5.13 10.03 -11.65
CA MET A 249 -5.97 10.71 -10.67
C MET A 249 -7.42 10.21 -10.81
N PRO A 250 -7.97 9.46 -9.83
CA PRO A 250 -9.21 8.75 -10.04
C PRO A 250 -10.42 9.66 -9.82
N ALA A 251 -11.55 9.27 -10.42
CA ALA A 251 -12.84 9.91 -10.21
C ALA A 251 -13.48 9.54 -8.87
N TYR A 252 -13.04 8.43 -8.26
CA TYR A 252 -13.55 7.88 -7.02
C TYR A 252 -12.38 7.46 -6.14
N GLY A 253 -12.54 7.54 -4.82
CA GLY A 253 -11.61 6.94 -3.87
C GLY A 253 -12.37 6.12 -2.82
N GLU A 254 -11.67 5.18 -2.19
CA GLU A 254 -12.24 4.29 -1.18
C GLU A 254 -12.30 5.01 0.16
N ALA A 255 -13.49 5.10 0.76
CA ALA A 255 -13.68 5.62 2.11
C ALA A 255 -13.33 4.56 3.16
N ILE A 256 -13.19 4.99 4.42
CA ILE A 256 -12.84 4.12 5.55
C ILE A 256 -13.77 2.91 5.74
N ASP A 257 -15.03 3.02 5.31
CA ASP A 257 -16.02 1.93 5.36
C ASP A 257 -15.92 0.96 4.17
N GLY A 258 -14.96 1.18 3.26
CA GLY A 258 -14.75 0.41 2.04
C GLY A 258 -15.64 0.83 0.87
N SER A 259 -16.55 1.81 1.05
CA SER A 259 -17.38 2.32 -0.04
C SER A 259 -16.60 3.32 -0.91
N PHE A 260 -16.86 3.32 -2.21
CA PHE A 260 -16.26 4.31 -3.11
C PHE A 260 -17.09 5.59 -3.14
N LYS A 261 -16.42 6.74 -2.99
CA LYS A 261 -17.04 8.07 -3.04
C LYS A 261 -16.44 8.89 -4.18
N PRO A 262 -17.25 9.71 -4.86
CA PRO A 262 -16.76 10.56 -5.94
C PRO A 262 -15.84 11.66 -5.40
N ILE A 263 -14.78 11.95 -6.15
CA ILE A 263 -13.85 13.05 -5.87
C ILE A 263 -14.22 14.20 -6.81
N THR A 264 -15.09 15.10 -6.33
CA THR A 264 -15.55 16.23 -7.14
C THR A 264 -14.40 17.22 -7.42
N PRO A 265 -14.40 17.93 -8.56
CA PRO A 265 -13.42 18.98 -8.79
C PRO A 265 -13.45 20.05 -7.68
N GLY A 266 -12.29 20.45 -7.17
CA GLY A 266 -12.22 21.34 -6.01
C GLY A 266 -10.87 21.33 -5.30
N LYS A 267 -10.82 21.94 -4.12
CA LYS A 267 -9.61 22.02 -3.28
C LYS A 267 -9.58 20.85 -2.29
N TYR A 268 -8.42 20.20 -2.19
CA TYR A 268 -8.18 19.05 -1.35
C TYR A 268 -6.78 19.10 -0.74
N GLU A 269 -6.56 18.28 0.27
CA GLU A 269 -5.25 17.83 0.68
C GLU A 269 -4.97 16.46 0.06
N LEU A 270 -3.76 16.30 -0.47
CA LEU A 270 -3.22 15.03 -0.91
C LEU A 270 -2.27 14.55 0.18
N ASP A 271 -2.69 13.51 0.89
CA ASP A 271 -1.94 12.94 2.00
C ASP A 271 -1.18 11.70 1.53
N VAL A 272 0.11 11.66 1.83
CA VAL A 272 1.03 10.58 1.45
C VAL A 272 1.47 9.89 2.73
N ASP A 273 0.89 8.73 2.97
CA ASP A 273 1.19 7.86 4.11
C ASP A 273 2.24 6.83 3.70
N THR A 274 3.35 6.78 4.43
CA THR A 274 4.39 5.76 4.25
C THR A 274 4.40 4.72 5.39
N GLY A 275 3.39 4.75 6.26
CA GLY A 275 3.16 3.84 7.37
C GLY A 275 3.66 4.35 8.73
N ALA A 276 4.65 5.25 8.75
CA ALA A 276 5.07 5.96 9.97
C ALA A 276 5.23 7.46 9.78
N SER A 277 5.17 7.95 8.54
CA SER A 277 5.16 9.37 8.22
C SER A 277 3.98 9.68 7.31
N MET A 278 3.42 10.87 7.49
CA MET A 278 2.36 11.41 6.65
C MET A 278 2.80 12.79 6.16
N THR A 279 2.86 12.98 4.84
CA THR A 279 3.06 14.32 4.28
C THR A 279 1.79 14.81 3.60
N MET A 280 1.45 16.07 3.84
CA MET A 280 0.25 16.70 3.26
C MET A 280 0.65 17.69 2.17
N ARG A 281 -0.16 17.77 1.11
CA ARG A 281 0.03 18.69 -0.02
C ARG A 281 -1.32 19.26 -0.42
N SER A 282 -1.50 20.57 -0.31
CA SER A 282 -2.69 21.21 -0.87
C SER A 282 -2.68 21.10 -2.40
N VAL A 283 -3.80 20.61 -2.96
CA VAL A 283 -4.03 20.41 -4.39
C VAL A 283 -5.39 20.98 -4.82
N THR A 284 -5.52 21.29 -6.11
CA THR A 284 -6.80 21.66 -6.74
C THR A 284 -7.12 20.68 -7.86
N ILE A 285 -8.04 19.77 -7.62
CA ILE A 285 -8.43 18.74 -8.59
C ILE A 285 -9.33 19.37 -9.65
N ALA A 286 -8.92 19.27 -10.91
CA ALA A 286 -9.65 19.82 -12.04
C ALA A 286 -10.66 18.82 -12.64
N PRO A 287 -11.70 19.30 -13.35
CA PRO A 287 -12.66 18.43 -14.03
C PRO A 287 -12.01 17.48 -15.04
N PRO A 288 -12.59 16.30 -15.30
CA PRO A 288 -12.05 15.36 -16.26
C PRO A 288 -12.28 15.84 -17.70
N ALA A 289 -11.25 15.68 -18.55
CA ALA A 289 -11.33 16.00 -19.97
C ALA A 289 -12.34 15.09 -20.72
N ALA A 290 -12.41 13.81 -20.34
CA ALA A 290 -13.30 12.81 -20.92
C ALA A 290 -14.09 12.06 -19.84
N ALA A 291 -15.14 11.35 -20.24
CA ALA A 291 -15.85 10.48 -19.32
C ALA A 291 -14.92 9.37 -18.78
N GLN A 292 -15.03 9.08 -17.50
CA GLN A 292 -14.18 8.10 -16.80
C GLN A 292 -14.91 6.76 -16.69
N PHE A 293 -14.18 5.67 -16.84
CA PHE A 293 -14.68 4.32 -16.56
C PHE A 293 -13.79 3.68 -15.49
N VAL A 294 -14.42 3.24 -14.41
CA VAL A 294 -13.75 2.78 -13.19
C VAL A 294 -14.32 1.43 -12.81
N ILE A 295 -13.46 0.46 -12.52
CA ILE A 295 -13.84 -0.90 -12.10
C ILE A 295 -13.26 -1.14 -10.71
N ASN A 296 -14.10 -1.34 -9.69
CA ASN A 296 -13.69 -1.56 -8.30
C ASN A 296 -12.66 -0.53 -7.79
N GLY A 297 -12.84 0.75 -8.17
CA GLY A 297 -11.93 1.84 -7.79
C GLY A 297 -10.74 2.08 -8.73
N VAL A 298 -10.43 1.12 -9.62
CA VAL A 298 -9.31 1.25 -10.56
C VAL A 298 -9.78 1.95 -11.84
N VAL A 299 -9.09 3.02 -12.23
CA VAL A 299 -9.35 3.70 -13.50
C VAL A 299 -8.90 2.82 -14.66
N VAL A 300 -9.81 2.56 -15.60
CA VAL A 300 -9.50 1.77 -16.80
C VAL A 300 -8.71 2.64 -17.78
N SER A 301 -7.40 2.44 -17.83
CA SER A 301 -6.50 3.14 -18.76
C SER A 301 -6.09 2.29 -19.97
N ASP A 302 -6.45 1.01 -20.02
CA ASP A 302 -6.20 0.14 -21.17
C ASP A 302 -6.96 0.68 -22.40
N PRO A 303 -6.27 1.08 -23.49
CA PRO A 303 -6.91 1.54 -24.71
C PRO A 303 -7.89 0.54 -25.31
N ALA A 304 -7.68 -0.78 -25.11
CA ALA A 304 -8.57 -1.82 -25.58
C ALA A 304 -9.93 -1.83 -24.86
N LEU A 305 -9.99 -1.30 -23.64
CA LEU A 305 -11.20 -1.18 -22.82
C LEU A 305 -11.76 0.25 -22.80
N ALA A 306 -11.18 1.17 -23.58
CA ALA A 306 -11.57 2.57 -23.55
C ALA A 306 -13.06 2.75 -23.95
N PRO A 307 -13.86 3.47 -23.14
CA PRO A 307 -15.25 3.75 -23.46
C PRO A 307 -15.37 4.75 -24.62
N VAL A 308 -16.43 4.61 -25.41
CA VAL A 308 -16.87 5.62 -26.39
C VAL A 308 -18.18 6.23 -25.92
N VAL A 309 -18.23 7.55 -25.79
CA VAL A 309 -19.49 8.25 -25.50
C VAL A 309 -20.14 8.70 -26.81
N LYS A 310 -21.35 8.21 -27.08
CA LYS A 310 -22.14 8.60 -28.26
C LYS A 310 -23.56 8.96 -27.82
N ASN A 311 -24.02 10.16 -28.20
CA ASN A 311 -25.35 10.68 -27.85
C ASN A 311 -25.66 10.59 -26.34
N GLY A 312 -24.67 10.87 -25.49
CA GLY A 312 -24.80 10.79 -24.03
C GLY A 312 -24.79 9.37 -23.44
N VAL A 313 -24.62 8.33 -24.26
CA VAL A 313 -24.50 6.94 -23.81
C VAL A 313 -23.04 6.53 -23.82
N MET A 314 -22.54 6.02 -22.69
CA MET A 314 -21.24 5.36 -22.61
C MET A 314 -21.34 3.95 -23.18
N LEU A 315 -20.48 3.67 -24.17
CA LEU A 315 -20.42 2.40 -24.86
C LEU A 315 -19.08 1.72 -24.56
N LEU A 316 -19.08 0.42 -24.27
CA LEU A 316 -17.87 -0.38 -24.05
C LEU A 316 -17.61 -1.38 -25.17
N PRO A 317 -16.33 -1.66 -25.48
CA PRO A 317 -15.95 -2.68 -26.45
C PRO A 317 -16.19 -4.07 -25.87
N MET A 318 -17.22 -4.76 -26.36
CA MET A 318 -17.67 -6.00 -25.71
C MET A 318 -16.70 -7.15 -25.76
N ARG A 319 -15.99 -7.28 -26.88
CA ARG A 319 -15.00 -8.34 -27.03
C ARG A 319 -13.87 -8.16 -26.01
N ALA A 320 -13.32 -6.96 -25.90
CA ALA A 320 -12.26 -6.67 -24.95
C ALA A 320 -12.73 -6.85 -23.51
N LEU A 321 -13.96 -6.44 -23.19
CA LEU A 321 -14.56 -6.63 -21.88
C LEU A 321 -14.72 -8.11 -21.54
N ALA A 322 -15.24 -8.90 -22.48
CA ALA A 322 -15.41 -10.34 -22.31
C ALA A 322 -14.06 -11.05 -22.17
N GLU A 323 -13.06 -10.70 -22.98
CA GLU A 323 -11.69 -11.23 -22.84
C GLU A 323 -11.08 -10.88 -21.48
N ALA A 324 -11.23 -9.62 -21.03
CA ALA A 324 -10.76 -9.16 -19.73
C ALA A 324 -11.41 -9.94 -18.58
N PHE A 325 -12.70 -10.25 -18.69
CA PHE A 325 -13.42 -11.05 -17.70
C PHE A 325 -13.41 -12.55 -17.98
N GLY A 326 -12.61 -13.01 -18.95
CA GLY A 326 -12.50 -14.41 -19.38
C GLY A 326 -13.82 -15.09 -19.75
N TRP A 327 -14.78 -14.32 -20.26
CA TRP A 327 -16.05 -14.80 -20.78
C TRP A 327 -15.89 -15.39 -22.17
N ASP A 328 -16.72 -16.38 -22.50
CA ASP A 328 -16.75 -16.96 -23.83
C ASP A 328 -17.48 -16.01 -24.80
N VAL A 329 -16.91 -15.82 -25.99
CA VAL A 329 -17.47 -14.97 -27.03
C VAL A 329 -17.58 -15.76 -28.33
N LYS A 330 -18.80 -15.94 -28.83
CA LYS A 330 -19.07 -16.57 -30.12
C LYS A 330 -19.77 -15.61 -31.06
N TRP A 331 -19.41 -15.67 -32.33
CA TRP A 331 -20.05 -14.90 -33.39
C TRP A 331 -20.72 -15.86 -34.37
N ASP A 332 -22.02 -15.68 -34.58
CA ASP A 332 -22.77 -16.29 -35.65
C ASP A 332 -22.93 -15.29 -36.80
N ALA A 333 -22.16 -15.52 -37.87
CA ALA A 333 -22.19 -14.67 -39.04
C ALA A 333 -23.46 -14.80 -39.87
N ALA A 334 -24.09 -15.98 -39.88
CA ALA A 334 -25.30 -16.24 -40.68
C ALA A 334 -26.49 -15.44 -40.14
N HIS A 335 -26.60 -15.36 -38.81
CA HIS A 335 -27.70 -14.65 -38.11
C HIS A 335 -27.29 -13.28 -37.57
N LYS A 336 -26.05 -12.83 -37.78
CA LYS A 336 -25.47 -11.61 -37.20
C LYS A 336 -25.71 -11.52 -35.69
N ALA A 337 -25.40 -12.60 -34.98
CA ALA A 337 -25.60 -12.71 -33.54
C ALA A 337 -24.27 -12.85 -32.80
N ALA A 338 -24.05 -11.99 -31.81
CA ALA A 338 -22.94 -12.10 -30.88
C ALA A 338 -23.42 -12.76 -29.58
N PHE A 339 -22.74 -13.81 -29.16
CA PHE A 339 -22.99 -14.51 -27.91
C PHE A 339 -21.85 -14.20 -26.95
N VAL A 340 -22.20 -13.78 -25.74
CA VAL A 340 -21.26 -13.60 -24.65
C VAL A 340 -21.78 -14.37 -23.44
N SER A 341 -20.93 -15.21 -22.86
CA SER A 341 -21.31 -16.05 -21.73
C SER A 341 -20.27 -15.97 -20.62
N SER A 342 -20.74 -15.62 -19.43
CA SER A 342 -19.98 -15.80 -18.20
C SER A 342 -20.07 -17.25 -17.68
N LEU A 343 -20.89 -18.10 -18.31
CA LEU A 343 -21.09 -19.50 -17.98
C LEU A 343 -20.19 -20.41 -18.86
N SER A 344 -19.75 -21.53 -18.31
CA SER A 344 -18.90 -22.52 -19.00
C SER A 344 -19.58 -23.17 -20.22
N GLU A 345 -20.91 -23.15 -20.28
CA GLU A 345 -21.68 -23.56 -21.45
C GLU A 345 -22.52 -22.37 -21.94
N VAL A 346 -22.41 -22.06 -23.24
CA VAL A 346 -23.26 -21.07 -23.89
C VAL A 346 -24.62 -21.72 -24.13
N PRO A 347 -25.72 -21.24 -23.50
CA PRO A 347 -27.04 -21.82 -23.74
C PRO A 347 -27.41 -21.69 -25.21
N ALA A 348 -28.02 -22.74 -25.77
CA ALA A 348 -28.50 -22.71 -27.16
C ALA A 348 -29.58 -21.63 -27.29
N ALA A 349 -29.32 -20.61 -28.10
CA ALA A 349 -30.32 -19.61 -28.44
C ALA A 349 -31.09 -20.03 -29.69
N SER A 350 -32.42 -19.89 -29.65
CA SER A 350 -33.26 -20.03 -30.84
C SER A 350 -33.18 -18.74 -31.66
N LEU A 351 -32.31 -18.74 -32.67
CA LEU A 351 -32.15 -17.61 -33.58
C LEU A 351 -33.26 -17.63 -34.64
N GLY A 352 -34.15 -16.63 -34.60
CA GLY A 352 -35.09 -16.37 -35.70
C GLY A 352 -34.39 -15.82 -36.95
N SER A 353 -35.13 -15.60 -38.05
CA SER A 353 -34.60 -15.12 -39.34
C SER A 353 -34.26 -13.62 -39.40
N SER A 354 -33.80 -13.03 -38.29
CA SER A 354 -33.47 -11.60 -38.25
C SER A 354 -32.13 -11.31 -38.92
N THR A 355 -32.07 -10.22 -39.70
CA THR A 355 -30.83 -9.71 -40.32
C THR A 355 -30.20 -8.54 -39.56
N ALA A 356 -30.78 -8.18 -38.40
CA ALA A 356 -30.28 -7.13 -37.52
C ALA A 356 -29.27 -7.70 -36.51
N LEU A 357 -28.23 -6.91 -36.20
CA LEU A 357 -27.22 -7.27 -35.19
C LEU A 357 -27.91 -7.53 -33.84
N SER A 358 -27.78 -8.75 -33.32
CA SER A 358 -28.32 -9.15 -32.02
C SER A 358 -27.20 -9.54 -31.05
N LEU A 359 -27.43 -9.34 -29.76
CA LEU A 359 -26.53 -9.75 -28.71
C LEU A 359 -27.29 -10.65 -27.73
N TRP A 360 -26.63 -11.73 -27.34
CA TRP A 360 -27.11 -12.69 -26.36
C TRP A 360 -26.13 -12.77 -25.21
N VAL A 361 -26.61 -12.57 -23.99
CA VAL A 361 -25.83 -12.63 -22.75
C VAL A 361 -26.36 -13.76 -21.91
N ASN A 362 -25.51 -14.73 -21.57
CA ASN A 362 -25.90 -15.89 -20.76
C ASN A 362 -27.16 -16.62 -21.27
N GLY A 363 -27.35 -16.66 -22.59
CA GLY A 363 -28.51 -17.31 -23.24
C GLY A 363 -29.74 -16.42 -23.43
N GLU A 364 -29.76 -15.21 -22.85
CA GLU A 364 -30.87 -14.26 -22.99
C GLU A 364 -30.53 -13.18 -24.02
N GLN A 365 -31.49 -12.86 -24.90
CA GLN A 365 -31.31 -11.79 -25.87
C GLN A 365 -31.34 -10.43 -25.16
N LEU A 366 -30.28 -9.66 -25.31
CA LEU A 366 -30.26 -8.29 -24.84
C LEU A 366 -31.07 -7.41 -25.81
N ALA A 367 -32.36 -7.28 -25.53
CA ALA A 367 -33.30 -6.53 -26.33
C ALA A 367 -33.70 -5.20 -25.66
N GLY A 368 -34.06 -4.20 -26.46
CA GLY A 368 -34.56 -2.91 -25.97
C GLY A 368 -33.88 -1.70 -26.61
N ALA A 369 -34.56 -0.55 -26.56
CA ALA A 369 -34.07 0.68 -27.18
C ALA A 369 -32.71 1.15 -26.59
N ASN A 370 -32.48 0.89 -25.31
CA ASN A 370 -31.29 1.30 -24.57
C ASN A 370 -30.14 0.26 -24.61
N ALA A 371 -30.32 -0.85 -25.33
CA ALA A 371 -29.36 -1.93 -25.44
C ALA A 371 -28.79 -2.12 -26.86
N LYS A 372 -29.13 -1.22 -27.79
CA LYS A 372 -28.76 -1.36 -29.21
C LYS A 372 -27.24 -1.38 -29.39
N PRO A 373 -26.68 -2.45 -29.99
CA PRO A 373 -25.25 -2.49 -30.32
C PRO A 373 -24.88 -1.47 -31.39
N VAL A 374 -23.65 -0.95 -31.30
CA VAL A 374 -23.08 -0.02 -32.27
C VAL A 374 -21.77 -0.58 -32.79
N VAL A 375 -21.58 -0.55 -34.11
CA VAL A 375 -20.28 -0.90 -34.70
C VAL A 375 -19.42 0.37 -34.78
N VAL A 376 -18.24 0.34 -34.17
CA VAL A 376 -17.24 1.41 -34.25
C VAL A 376 -15.93 0.79 -34.72
N LYS A 377 -15.45 1.21 -35.90
CA LYS A 377 -14.21 0.70 -36.53
C LYS A 377 -14.12 -0.84 -36.59
N GLY A 378 -15.24 -1.51 -36.86
CA GLY A 378 -15.30 -2.97 -36.97
C GLY A 378 -15.46 -3.72 -35.63
N SER A 379 -15.42 -3.02 -34.49
CA SER A 379 -15.70 -3.61 -33.17
C SER A 379 -17.14 -3.33 -32.74
N ILE A 380 -17.76 -4.29 -32.06
CA ILE A 380 -19.10 -4.13 -31.48
C ILE A 380 -18.97 -3.47 -30.10
N TYR A 381 -19.65 -2.35 -29.95
CA TYR A 381 -19.78 -1.59 -28.73
C TYR A 381 -21.21 -1.70 -28.19
N LEU A 382 -21.34 -1.82 -26.87
CA LEU A 382 -22.64 -1.87 -26.21
C LEU A 382 -22.82 -0.77 -25.17
N PRO A 383 -24.07 -0.31 -24.96
CA PRO A 383 -24.42 0.52 -23.82
C PRO A 383 -24.01 -0.15 -22.52
N LEU A 384 -23.09 0.51 -21.80
CA LEU A 384 -22.47 -0.03 -20.60
C LEU A 384 -23.50 -0.45 -19.54
N ARG A 385 -24.57 0.33 -19.33
CA ARG A 385 -25.62 0.00 -18.35
C ARG A 385 -26.36 -1.28 -18.70
N ALA A 386 -26.79 -1.43 -19.95
CA ALA A 386 -27.51 -2.61 -20.40
C ALA A 386 -26.62 -3.85 -20.31
N THR A 387 -25.33 -3.71 -20.64
CA THR A 387 -24.35 -4.79 -20.45
C THR A 387 -24.18 -5.15 -18.98
N ALA A 388 -23.97 -4.17 -18.10
CA ALA A 388 -23.79 -4.43 -16.67
C ALA A 388 -24.99 -5.17 -16.08
N GLU A 389 -26.21 -4.72 -16.39
CA GLU A 389 -27.45 -5.35 -15.95
C GLU A 389 -27.56 -6.81 -16.42
N ALA A 390 -27.23 -7.09 -17.68
CA ALA A 390 -27.26 -8.44 -18.25
C ALA A 390 -26.29 -9.43 -17.58
N PHE A 391 -25.18 -8.93 -17.04
CA PHE A 391 -24.21 -9.73 -16.28
C PHE A 391 -24.44 -9.67 -14.76
N GLY A 392 -25.48 -8.97 -14.30
CA GLY A 392 -25.76 -8.78 -12.87
C GLY A 392 -24.77 -7.87 -12.15
N PHE A 393 -24.02 -7.04 -12.88
CA PHE A 393 -23.12 -6.06 -12.31
C PHE A 393 -23.84 -4.80 -11.87
N HIS A 394 -23.36 -4.23 -10.77
CA HIS A 394 -23.82 -2.92 -10.34
C HIS A 394 -23.04 -1.83 -11.06
N ILE A 395 -23.76 -0.82 -11.55
CA ILE A 395 -23.15 0.35 -12.17
C ILE A 395 -23.81 1.64 -11.70
N GLU A 396 -22.97 2.60 -11.37
CA GLU A 396 -23.38 3.95 -11.00
C GLU A 396 -22.74 4.97 -11.95
N TRP A 397 -23.52 5.98 -12.38
CA TRP A 397 -23.02 7.14 -13.10
C TRP A 397 -23.04 8.36 -12.18
N THR A 398 -21.87 8.96 -11.94
CA THR A 398 -21.76 10.19 -11.17
C THR A 398 -21.42 11.36 -12.07
N GLN A 399 -22.40 12.26 -12.25
CA GLN A 399 -22.29 13.39 -13.18
C GLN A 399 -21.17 14.37 -12.80
N SER A 400 -20.96 14.63 -11.50
CA SER A 400 -19.98 15.60 -11.01
C SER A 400 -18.53 15.25 -11.36
N VAL A 401 -18.25 13.97 -11.60
CA VAL A 401 -16.94 13.45 -12.00
C VAL A 401 -16.97 12.80 -13.38
N ARG A 402 -18.09 12.95 -14.13
CA ARG A 402 -18.35 12.32 -15.43
C ARG A 402 -17.91 10.85 -15.47
N GLY A 403 -18.17 10.10 -14.39
CA GLY A 403 -17.58 8.79 -14.17
C GLY A 403 -18.62 7.68 -14.06
N ALA A 404 -18.39 6.58 -14.78
CA ALA A 404 -19.11 5.32 -14.61
C ALA A 404 -18.30 4.42 -13.67
N PHE A 405 -18.88 4.07 -12.52
CA PHE A 405 -18.32 3.14 -11.55
C PHE A 405 -19.00 1.77 -11.69
N LEU A 406 -18.23 0.76 -12.07
CA LEU A 406 -18.68 -0.63 -12.17
C LEU A 406 -18.15 -1.40 -10.96
N THR A 407 -19.07 -1.98 -10.20
CA THR A 407 -18.72 -2.98 -9.18
C THR A 407 -18.67 -4.35 -9.84
N PHE A 408 -17.46 -4.87 -9.99
CA PHE A 408 -17.21 -6.19 -10.54
C PHE A 408 -17.04 -7.21 -9.41
N MET A 409 -17.73 -8.35 -9.53
CA MET A 409 -17.56 -9.48 -8.63
C MET A 409 -16.81 -10.62 -9.33
N PRO A 410 -15.74 -11.17 -8.71
CA PRO A 410 -14.98 -12.25 -9.31
C PRO A 410 -15.83 -13.52 -9.49
N GLN A 411 -15.55 -14.26 -10.56
CA GLN A 411 -16.16 -15.59 -10.75
C GLN A 411 -15.48 -16.60 -9.83
N LEU A 412 -16.12 -16.89 -8.71
CA LEU A 412 -15.63 -17.82 -7.70
C LEU A 412 -16.02 -19.27 -8.02
N LEU A 413 -15.31 -20.22 -7.42
CA LEU A 413 -15.62 -21.65 -7.55
C LEU A 413 -16.94 -21.97 -6.84
N LYS A 414 -17.77 -22.81 -7.46
CA LYS A 414 -19.01 -23.30 -6.87
C LYS A 414 -18.72 -24.36 -5.82
N GLU A 415 -18.88 -24.00 -4.55
CA GLU A 415 -18.62 -24.89 -3.40
C GLU A 415 -19.40 -26.21 -3.45
N SER A 416 -20.63 -26.20 -3.97
CA SER A 416 -21.48 -27.39 -4.06
C SER A 416 -20.89 -28.52 -4.90
N LEU A 417 -20.01 -28.20 -5.86
CA LEU A 417 -19.34 -29.20 -6.70
C LEU A 417 -18.29 -30.02 -5.93
N TYR A 418 -17.90 -29.56 -4.74
CA TYR A 418 -16.87 -30.18 -3.92
C TYR A 418 -17.41 -30.73 -2.59
N ALA A 419 -18.74 -30.70 -2.39
CA ALA A 419 -19.38 -31.13 -1.15
C ALA A 419 -19.11 -32.61 -0.76
N GLY A 420 -18.73 -33.45 -1.73
CA GLY A 420 -18.37 -34.85 -1.50
C GLY A 420 -16.97 -35.09 -0.91
N ASP A 421 -16.12 -34.07 -0.84
CA ASP A 421 -14.76 -34.18 -0.29
C ASP A 421 -14.47 -32.97 0.62
N ALA A 422 -14.48 -33.21 1.93
CA ALA A 422 -14.34 -32.15 2.93
C ALA A 422 -13.03 -31.35 2.79
N ARG A 423 -11.94 -32.00 2.33
CA ARG A 423 -10.64 -31.32 2.16
C ARG A 423 -10.67 -30.39 0.96
N LYS A 424 -11.21 -30.86 -0.17
CA LYS A 424 -11.38 -30.04 -1.38
C LYS A 424 -12.38 -28.91 -1.14
N LEU A 425 -13.49 -29.16 -0.45
CA LEU A 425 -14.45 -28.13 -0.08
C LEU A 425 -13.79 -27.02 0.77
N ALA A 426 -12.97 -27.40 1.75
CA ALA A 426 -12.23 -26.44 2.57
C ALA A 426 -11.24 -25.60 1.74
N ALA A 427 -10.46 -26.25 0.87
CA ALA A 427 -9.54 -25.57 -0.04
C ALA A 427 -10.28 -24.59 -0.97
N VAL A 428 -11.44 -24.98 -1.51
CA VAL A 428 -12.27 -24.12 -2.36
C VAL A 428 -12.77 -22.89 -1.64
N LYS A 429 -13.24 -23.04 -0.40
CA LYS A 429 -13.63 -21.91 0.46
C LYS A 429 -12.45 -20.97 0.72
N LEU A 430 -11.28 -21.50 1.00
CA LEU A 430 -10.06 -20.72 1.23
C LEU A 430 -9.62 -19.97 -0.04
N MET A 431 -9.63 -20.61 -1.22
CA MET A 431 -9.31 -19.92 -2.49
C MET A 431 -10.32 -18.81 -2.81
N ASN A 432 -11.61 -19.07 -2.62
CA ASN A 432 -12.64 -18.05 -2.79
C ASN A 432 -12.43 -16.87 -1.83
N GLY A 433 -12.13 -17.17 -0.55
CA GLY A 433 -11.77 -16.17 0.46
C GLY A 433 -10.51 -15.38 0.09
N TYR A 434 -9.48 -16.06 -0.43
CA TYR A 434 -8.22 -15.46 -0.86
C TYR A 434 -8.45 -14.46 -2.00
N VAL A 435 -9.19 -14.86 -3.03
CA VAL A 435 -9.55 -13.98 -4.15
C VAL A 435 -10.29 -12.73 -3.67
N ASN A 436 -11.29 -12.90 -2.79
CA ASN A 436 -12.05 -11.77 -2.24
C ASN A 436 -11.17 -10.84 -1.39
N ALA A 437 -10.34 -11.39 -0.51
CA ALA A 437 -9.48 -10.61 0.35
C ALA A 437 -8.39 -9.87 -0.44
N LEU A 438 -7.83 -10.50 -1.48
CA LEU A 438 -6.82 -9.90 -2.34
C LEU A 438 -7.40 -8.75 -3.19
N ASN A 439 -8.55 -8.99 -3.84
CA ASN A 439 -9.25 -7.96 -4.61
C ASN A 439 -9.73 -6.81 -3.73
N GLY A 440 -10.16 -7.11 -2.51
CA GLY A 440 -10.60 -6.11 -1.53
C GLY A 440 -9.46 -5.39 -0.81
N ARG A 441 -8.20 -5.76 -1.07
CA ARG A 441 -7.00 -5.30 -0.34
C ARG A 441 -7.14 -5.43 1.17
N ASP A 442 -7.84 -6.47 1.62
CA ASP A 442 -8.15 -6.72 3.02
C ASP A 442 -7.04 -7.54 3.67
N VAL A 443 -6.06 -6.83 4.24
CA VAL A 443 -4.89 -7.42 4.90
C VAL A 443 -5.33 -8.26 6.11
N SER A 444 -6.38 -7.82 6.83
CA SER A 444 -6.90 -8.56 7.98
C SER A 444 -7.53 -9.89 7.56
N ALA A 445 -8.36 -9.89 6.51
CA ALA A 445 -8.95 -11.10 5.98
C ALA A 445 -7.89 -12.04 5.40
N LEU A 446 -6.91 -11.52 4.63
CA LEU A 446 -5.80 -12.33 4.13
C LEU A 446 -5.04 -13.00 5.27
N GLY A 447 -4.62 -12.26 6.30
CA GLY A 447 -3.88 -12.82 7.43
C GLY A 447 -4.63 -13.96 8.14
N LYS A 448 -5.97 -13.91 8.20
CA LYS A 448 -6.79 -14.99 8.80
C LYS A 448 -6.87 -16.26 7.96
N LEU A 449 -6.58 -16.19 6.66
CA LEU A 449 -6.62 -17.36 5.76
C LEU A 449 -5.35 -18.21 5.85
N PHE A 450 -4.23 -17.62 6.25
CA PHE A 450 -2.94 -18.28 6.34
C PHE A 450 -2.72 -18.92 7.72
N VAL A 451 -1.77 -19.87 7.79
CA VAL A 451 -1.25 -20.41 9.07
C VAL A 451 -0.47 -19.33 9.82
N LYS A 452 -0.36 -19.43 11.16
CA LYS A 452 0.17 -18.36 12.05
C LYS A 452 1.55 -17.80 11.67
N ASN A 453 2.40 -18.61 11.04
CA ASN A 453 3.76 -18.25 10.66
C ASN A 453 3.97 -18.15 9.14
N ALA A 454 2.91 -18.27 8.33
CA ALA A 454 2.99 -18.00 6.91
C ALA A 454 2.49 -16.58 6.64
N ALA A 455 3.32 -15.78 5.96
CA ALA A 455 2.83 -14.59 5.31
C ALA A 455 2.31 -15.00 3.91
N PRO A 456 1.30 -14.31 3.36
CA PRO A 456 1.03 -14.41 1.93
C PRO A 456 2.34 -14.13 1.17
N ALA A 457 2.87 -15.13 0.47
CA ALA A 457 4.13 -15.02 -0.28
C ALA A 457 4.13 -13.83 -1.26
N THR A 458 2.95 -13.46 -1.74
CA THR A 458 2.70 -12.17 -2.40
C THR A 458 2.30 -11.12 -1.37
N VAL A 459 3.27 -10.33 -0.94
CA VAL A 459 3.00 -9.06 -0.26
C VAL A 459 2.13 -8.24 -1.21
N ILE A 460 1.01 -7.68 -0.74
CA ILE A 460 0.09 -6.85 -1.56
C ILE A 460 0.85 -5.81 -2.40
N GLU A 461 2.00 -5.36 -1.88
CA GLU A 461 3.07 -4.62 -2.54
C GLU A 461 3.38 -5.05 -3.98
N THR A 462 3.56 -6.35 -4.22
CA THR A 462 4.03 -6.90 -5.50
C THR A 462 2.96 -7.00 -6.57
N ILE A 463 1.69 -7.15 -6.17
CA ILE A 463 0.58 -7.33 -7.10
C ILE A 463 -0.04 -6.00 -7.54
N GLY A 464 0.35 -4.87 -6.94
CA GLY A 464 -0.06 -3.52 -7.37
C GLY A 464 -1.57 -3.36 -7.45
N GLN A 465 -2.10 -3.05 -8.63
CA GLN A 465 -3.54 -2.89 -8.90
C GLN A 465 -4.19 -4.15 -9.50
N ARG A 466 -3.49 -5.30 -9.54
CA ARG A 466 -4.02 -6.58 -10.05
C ARG A 466 -5.36 -6.90 -9.39
N LEU A 467 -6.34 -7.19 -10.22
CA LEU A 467 -7.68 -7.63 -9.87
C LEU A 467 -7.90 -9.03 -10.44
N ILE A 468 -8.16 -10.02 -9.58
CA ILE A 468 -8.53 -11.37 -10.02
C ILE A 468 -9.96 -11.33 -10.52
N THR A 469 -10.18 -11.68 -11.79
CA THR A 469 -11.52 -11.72 -12.40
C THR A 469 -12.26 -13.03 -12.16
N GLY A 470 -11.54 -14.09 -11.79
CA GLY A 470 -12.14 -15.35 -11.38
C GLY A 470 -11.16 -16.52 -11.37
N ILE A 471 -11.65 -17.64 -10.84
CA ILE A 471 -10.96 -18.93 -10.79
C ILE A 471 -11.55 -19.83 -11.89
N ARG A 472 -10.78 -20.08 -12.95
CA ARG A 472 -11.24 -20.81 -14.15
C ARG A 472 -11.29 -22.30 -13.96
N SER A 473 -10.30 -22.83 -13.27
CA SER A 473 -10.14 -24.26 -13.04
C SER A 473 -9.29 -24.48 -11.80
N VAL A 474 -9.48 -25.64 -11.17
CA VAL A 474 -8.59 -26.10 -10.11
C VAL A 474 -8.37 -27.61 -10.23
N THR A 475 -7.13 -28.04 -10.07
CA THR A 475 -6.77 -29.45 -9.85
C THR A 475 -6.18 -29.62 -8.46
N PHE A 476 -6.32 -30.82 -7.90
CA PHE A 476 -5.86 -31.14 -6.55
C PHE A 476 -4.86 -32.28 -6.57
N GLU A 477 -3.82 -32.17 -5.74
CA GLU A 477 -2.78 -33.18 -5.56
C GLU A 477 -2.49 -33.35 -4.06
N ASP A 478 -2.54 -34.59 -3.57
CA ASP A 478 -2.12 -34.90 -2.19
C ASP A 478 -0.60 -34.76 -2.09
N ARG A 479 -0.13 -34.09 -1.04
CA ARG A 479 1.30 -33.87 -0.76
C ARG A 479 1.70 -34.56 0.55
N PRO A 480 2.99 -34.87 0.75
CA PRO A 480 3.49 -35.44 2.00
C PRO A 480 3.10 -34.59 3.22
N GLY A 481 2.97 -35.23 4.39
CA GLY A 481 2.59 -34.54 5.63
C GLY A 481 1.09 -34.20 5.72
N GLY A 482 0.25 -34.76 4.86
CA GLY A 482 -1.21 -34.55 4.89
C GLY A 482 -1.65 -33.19 4.34
N THR A 483 -0.77 -32.51 3.61
CA THR A 483 -1.06 -31.26 2.93
C THR A 483 -1.75 -31.50 1.59
N LEU A 484 -2.47 -30.49 1.10
CA LEU A 484 -3.16 -30.54 -0.18
C LEU A 484 -2.63 -29.41 -1.05
N LEU A 485 -2.14 -29.73 -2.25
CA LEU A 485 -1.82 -28.73 -3.26
C LEU A 485 -3.03 -28.55 -4.17
N ALA A 486 -3.38 -27.30 -4.45
CA ALA A 486 -4.30 -26.95 -5.54
C ALA A 486 -3.60 -26.09 -6.58
N ASN A 487 -3.66 -26.49 -7.85
CA ASN A 487 -3.23 -25.65 -8.96
C ASN A 487 -4.45 -24.91 -9.48
N ALA A 488 -4.57 -23.62 -9.14
CA ALA A 488 -5.75 -22.82 -9.44
C ALA A 488 -5.46 -21.84 -10.57
N THR A 489 -6.19 -21.93 -11.68
CA THR A 489 -6.02 -20.97 -12.80
C THR A 489 -6.82 -19.71 -12.52
N PHE A 490 -6.14 -18.63 -12.16
CA PHE A 490 -6.71 -17.31 -12.03
C PHE A 490 -6.69 -16.56 -13.35
N THR A 491 -7.70 -15.71 -13.56
CA THR A 491 -7.70 -14.69 -14.60
C THR A 491 -7.55 -13.32 -13.96
N TYR A 492 -6.88 -12.39 -14.65
CA TYR A 492 -6.53 -11.09 -14.09
C TYR A 492 -6.96 -9.94 -14.99
N LEU A 493 -7.31 -8.84 -14.34
CA LEU A 493 -7.39 -7.50 -14.90
C LEU A 493 -6.37 -6.62 -14.15
N PHE A 494 -5.77 -5.65 -14.84
CA PHE A 494 -4.79 -4.71 -14.26
C PHE A 494 -3.53 -5.37 -13.63
N ASP A 495 -3.14 -6.55 -14.11
CA ASP A 495 -1.88 -7.16 -13.70
C ASP A 495 -0.69 -6.24 -14.07
N PRO A 496 0.20 -5.88 -13.13
CA PRO A 496 1.36 -5.02 -13.42
C PRO A 496 2.29 -5.57 -14.50
N ASN A 497 2.35 -6.90 -14.65
CA ASN A 497 3.18 -7.57 -15.64
C ASN A 497 2.42 -7.84 -16.96
N GLY A 498 1.18 -7.37 -17.09
CA GLY A 498 0.35 -7.56 -18.28
C GLY A 498 -0.20 -8.98 -18.46
N ASN A 499 -0.07 -9.86 -17.47
CA ASN A 499 -0.60 -11.22 -17.56
C ASN A 499 -2.12 -11.21 -17.49
N LYS A 500 -2.77 -11.96 -18.39
CA LYS A 500 -4.23 -12.17 -18.38
C LYS A 500 -4.66 -13.36 -17.53
N SER A 501 -3.73 -14.25 -17.20
CA SER A 501 -3.97 -15.44 -16.38
C SER A 501 -2.70 -15.93 -15.71
N GLY A 502 -2.84 -16.73 -14.66
CA GLY A 502 -1.75 -17.46 -14.02
C GLY A 502 -2.31 -18.66 -13.24
N THR A 503 -1.47 -19.67 -13.03
CA THR A 503 -1.86 -20.90 -12.32
C THR A 503 -0.98 -21.11 -11.10
N PRO A 504 -1.11 -20.28 -10.05
CA PRO A 504 -0.36 -20.50 -8.82
C PRO A 504 -0.70 -21.85 -8.19
N GLY A 505 0.32 -22.49 -7.64
CA GLY A 505 0.16 -23.58 -6.68
C GLY A 505 -0.22 -22.98 -5.33
N ILE A 506 -1.27 -23.52 -4.71
CA ILE A 506 -1.72 -23.11 -3.38
C ILE A 506 -1.66 -24.33 -2.49
N VAL A 507 -0.81 -24.26 -1.47
CA VAL A 507 -0.65 -25.34 -0.49
C VAL A 507 -1.57 -25.09 0.69
N PHE A 508 -2.34 -26.09 1.07
CA PHE A 508 -3.20 -26.07 2.24
C PHE A 508 -2.70 -27.06 3.28
N ALA A 509 -2.76 -26.64 4.54
CA ALA A 509 -2.36 -27.44 5.70
C ALA A 509 -3.41 -27.33 6.82
N LEU A 510 -3.40 -28.31 7.72
CA LEU A 510 -4.22 -28.29 8.92
C LEU A 510 -3.48 -27.56 10.04
N GLU A 511 -4.12 -26.58 10.66
CA GLU A 511 -3.65 -25.91 11.87
C GLU A 511 -4.77 -25.96 12.91
N ASP A 512 -4.51 -26.55 14.07
CA ASP A 512 -5.48 -26.68 15.17
C ASP A 512 -6.83 -27.29 14.72
N GLY A 513 -6.79 -28.24 13.77
CA GLY A 513 -8.00 -28.91 13.24
C GLY A 513 -8.70 -28.16 12.09
N VAL A 514 -8.20 -26.99 11.68
CA VAL A 514 -8.80 -26.14 10.66
C VAL A 514 -7.88 -26.03 9.45
N TRP A 515 -8.42 -26.17 8.24
CA TRP A 515 -7.65 -25.97 7.01
C TRP A 515 -7.30 -24.48 6.84
N LYS A 516 -6.05 -24.24 6.45
CA LYS A 516 -5.46 -22.91 6.20
C LYS A 516 -4.60 -22.94 4.95
N ILE A 517 -4.32 -21.76 4.39
CA ILE A 517 -3.31 -21.59 3.35
C ILE A 517 -1.94 -21.62 4.01
N ALA A 518 -1.08 -22.53 3.57
CA ALA A 518 0.30 -22.62 4.02
C ALA A 518 1.24 -21.83 3.10
N ASP A 519 0.97 -21.86 1.79
CA ASP A 519 1.82 -21.20 0.79
C ASP A 519 1.05 -20.91 -0.51
N VAL A 520 1.55 -19.95 -1.29
CA VAL A 520 1.07 -19.59 -2.63
C VAL A 520 2.29 -19.28 -3.51
N ASP A 521 2.47 -20.04 -4.58
CA ASP A 521 3.57 -19.85 -5.56
C ASP A 521 3.51 -18.53 -6.33
#